data_AF-A0A0E3Q126-F1
#
_entry.id   AF-A0A0E3Q126-F1
#
_cell.length_a   1.000
_cell.length_b   1.000
_cell.length_c   1.000
_cell.angle_alpha   90.00
_cell.angle_beta   90.00
_cell.angle_gamma   90.00
#
_symmetry.space_group_name_H-M   'P 1'
#
loop_
_entity.id
_entity.type
_entity.pdbx_description
1 polymer ?
#
loop_
_entity_poly.entity_id
_entity_poly.type
_entity_poly.pdbx_seq_one_letter_code
_entity_poly.pdbx_strand_id
1 'polypeptide(L)'
;MKDLIRKFNVCIERNKDYQAYSDFKEGVNKGLDIAKYTFEDNLEKLSLSDLDDNPAEKIRGLENNFNQLLDGITLSKKPNISEQRLDGVYTGFEKSKKIFKEFITESFPLENT
;
A
#
# COMPACT_ATOMS: atom_id res chain seq x y z
N MET A 1 -0.24 4.56 16.29
CA MET A 1 -0.04 4.97 14.88
C MET A 1 1.39 4.75 14.39
N LYS A 2 2.45 5.30 15.02
CA LYS A 2 3.86 5.07 14.61
C LYS A 2 4.25 3.59 14.47
N ASP A 3 3.74 2.71 15.34
CA ASP A 3 3.99 1.27 15.22
C ASP A 3 3.35 0.61 13.99
N LEU A 4 2.17 1.09 13.56
CA LEU A 4 1.52 0.59 12.34
C LEU A 4 2.32 0.99 11.10
N ILE A 5 2.80 2.23 11.04
CA ILE A 5 3.71 2.71 9.99
C ILE A 5 4.95 1.82 9.93
N ARG A 6 5.61 1.63 11.08
CA ARG A 6 6.82 0.79 11.14
C ARG A 6 6.57 -0.63 10.64
N LYS A 7 5.47 -1.28 11.07
CA LYS A 7 5.12 -2.64 10.65
C LYS A 7 4.82 -2.71 9.16
N PHE A 8 4.00 -1.79 8.64
CA PHE A 8 3.67 -1.75 7.21
C PHE A 8 4.92 -1.49 6.36
N ASN A 9 5.81 -0.59 6.80
CA ASN A 9 7.08 -0.33 6.13
C ASN A 9 7.91 -1.61 6.01
N VAL A 10 7.99 -2.43 7.07
CA VAL A 10 8.66 -3.73 7.01
C VAL A 10 8.00 -4.67 5.99
N CYS A 11 6.67 -4.71 5.93
CA CYS A 11 5.95 -5.51 4.93
C CYS A 11 6.28 -5.07 3.49
N ILE A 12 6.38 -3.76 3.25
CA ILE A 12 6.76 -3.20 1.96
C ILE A 12 8.21 -3.57 1.59
N GLU A 13 9.17 -3.32 2.49
CA GLU A 13 10.60 -3.56 2.20
C GLU A 13 10.89 -5.04 1.90
N ARG A 14 10.21 -5.97 2.59
CA ARG A 14 10.31 -7.42 2.34
C ARG A 14 9.77 -7.86 0.97
N ASN A 15 8.92 -7.04 0.37
CA ASN A 15 8.25 -7.34 -0.90
C ASN A 15 8.93 -6.70 -2.12
N LYS A 16 9.98 -5.90 -1.92
CA LYS A 16 10.79 -5.35 -3.01
C LYS A 16 11.66 -6.44 -3.64
N ASP A 17 11.85 -6.33 -4.95
CA ASP A 17 12.74 -7.21 -5.71
C ASP A 17 14.11 -6.55 -5.87
N TYR A 18 15.12 -7.09 -5.19
CA TYR A 18 16.51 -6.62 -5.23
C TYR A 18 17.41 -7.46 -6.15
N GLN A 19 16.83 -8.36 -6.95
CA GLN A 19 17.59 -9.15 -7.92
C GLN A 19 18.01 -8.29 -9.13
N ALA A 20 18.49 -8.92 -10.19
CA ALA A 20 18.98 -8.25 -11.39
C ALA A 20 18.03 -7.14 -11.88
N TYR A 21 18.62 -6.00 -12.23
CA TYR A 21 17.91 -4.78 -12.61
C TYR A 21 17.07 -4.99 -13.87
N SER A 22 15.83 -4.48 -13.82
CA SER A 22 15.04 -4.17 -15.00
C SER A 22 14.16 -2.96 -14.71
N ASP A 23 13.84 -2.19 -15.75
CA ASP A 23 12.96 -1.02 -15.65
C ASP A 23 11.61 -1.38 -15.02
N PHE A 24 11.05 -2.54 -15.36
CA PHE A 24 9.82 -3.05 -14.77
C PHE A 24 9.96 -3.29 -13.26
N LYS A 25 11.01 -3.99 -12.82
CA LYS A 25 11.25 -4.25 -11.40
C LYS A 25 11.52 -2.98 -10.60
N GLU A 26 12.28 -2.05 -11.18
CA GLU A 26 12.48 -0.71 -10.60
C GLU A 26 11.14 0.02 -10.44
N GLY A 27 10.27 -0.07 -11.46
CA GLY A 27 8.89 0.42 -11.40
C GLY A 27 8.09 -0.20 -10.24
N VAL A 28 8.10 -1.52 -10.10
CA VAL A 28 7.41 -2.24 -9.01
C VAL A 28 7.89 -1.76 -7.65
N ASN A 29 9.20 -1.68 -7.44
CA ASN A 29 9.77 -1.18 -6.19
C ASN A 29 9.39 0.28 -5.93
N LYS A 30 9.31 1.10 -6.99
CA LYS A 30 8.87 2.48 -6.88
C LYS A 30 7.38 2.59 -6.51
N GLY A 31 6.52 1.74 -7.06
CA GLY A 31 5.11 1.67 -6.68
C GLY A 31 4.92 1.28 -5.23
N LEU A 32 5.69 0.29 -4.75
CA LEU A 32 5.75 -0.10 -3.33
C LEU A 32 6.18 1.07 -2.42
N ASP A 33 7.21 1.84 -2.82
CA ASP A 33 7.65 3.02 -2.08
C ASP A 33 6.60 4.13 -2.03
N ILE A 34 5.93 4.41 -3.16
CA ILE A 34 4.85 5.40 -3.19
C ILE A 34 3.72 4.98 -2.25
N ALA A 35 3.35 3.71 -2.25
CA ALA A 35 2.30 3.20 -1.38
C ALA A 35 2.65 3.31 0.11
N LYS A 36 3.91 3.04 0.46
CA LYS A 36 4.48 3.25 1.80
C LYS A 36 4.30 4.70 2.28
N TYR A 37 4.74 5.68 1.48
CA TYR A 37 4.59 7.09 1.83
C TYR A 37 3.12 7.53 1.85
N THR A 38 2.31 7.03 0.91
CA THR A 38 0.87 7.33 0.85
C THR A 38 0.16 6.86 2.12
N PHE A 39 0.51 5.69 2.64
CA PHE A 39 -0.02 5.20 3.91
C PHE A 39 0.41 6.09 5.08
N GLU A 40 1.70 6.41 5.17
CA GLU A 40 2.24 7.27 6.23
C GLU A 40 1.58 8.65 6.26
N ASP A 41 1.47 9.31 5.09
CA ASP A 41 0.91 10.65 4.94
C ASP A 41 -0.61 10.72 5.18
N ASN A 42 -1.32 9.59 5.04
CA ASN A 42 -2.78 9.54 5.18
C ASN A 42 -3.25 8.72 6.37
N LEU A 43 -2.35 8.22 7.22
CA LEU A 43 -2.72 7.40 8.37
C LEU A 43 -3.69 8.12 9.32
N GLU A 44 -3.53 9.43 9.49
CA GLU A 44 -4.43 10.24 10.32
C GLU A 44 -5.82 10.40 9.69
N LYS A 45 -5.92 10.35 8.36
CA LYS A 45 -7.18 10.43 7.59
C LYS A 45 -7.84 9.07 7.38
N LEU A 46 -7.05 8.00 7.46
CA LEU A 46 -7.55 6.64 7.59
C LEU A 46 -8.10 6.52 9.02
N SER A 47 -9.25 7.16 9.27
CA SER A 47 -9.86 7.31 10.59
C SER A 47 -9.93 5.96 11.30
N LEU A 48 -8.97 5.72 12.18
CA LEU A 48 -9.00 4.60 13.12
C LEU A 48 -9.93 4.90 14.31
N SER A 49 -10.48 6.12 14.37
CA SER A 49 -11.10 6.78 15.53
C SER A 49 -12.54 6.37 15.82
N ASP A 50 -13.28 5.80 14.86
CA ASP A 50 -14.62 5.30 15.12
C ASP A 50 -14.50 3.83 15.55
N LEU A 51 -14.27 3.65 16.86
CA LEU A 51 -14.07 2.37 17.53
C LEU A 51 -15.38 1.65 17.90
N ASP A 52 -16.54 2.21 17.53
CA ASP A 52 -17.88 1.64 17.80
C ASP A 52 -18.43 0.77 16.65
N ASP A 53 -17.77 0.78 15.47
CA ASP A 53 -18.23 0.01 14.31
C ASP A 53 -17.74 -1.46 14.34
N ASN A 54 -18.54 -2.33 13.71
CA ASN A 54 -18.22 -3.74 13.47
C ASN A 54 -16.78 -3.88 12.94
N PRO A 55 -15.89 -4.63 13.61
CA PRO A 55 -14.50 -4.80 13.21
C PRO A 55 -14.30 -5.22 11.74
N ALA A 56 -15.24 -6.00 11.18
CA ALA A 56 -15.20 -6.39 9.77
C ALA A 56 -15.46 -5.21 8.82
N GLU A 57 -16.36 -4.30 9.19
CA GLU A 57 -16.65 -3.09 8.40
C GLU A 57 -15.49 -2.10 8.47
N LYS A 58 -14.82 -2.03 9.62
CA LYS A 58 -13.59 -1.24 9.80
C LYS A 58 -12.46 -1.72 8.90
N ILE A 59 -12.17 -3.03 8.87
CA ILE A 59 -11.13 -3.59 8.00
C ILE A 59 -11.45 -3.28 6.53
N ARG A 60 -12.71 -3.50 6.12
CA ARG A 60 -13.17 -3.19 4.76
C ARG A 60 -13.04 -1.70 4.42
N GLY A 61 -13.37 -0.81 5.36
CA GLY A 61 -13.23 0.64 5.18
C GLY A 61 -11.77 1.07 5.01
N LEU A 62 -10.86 0.53 5.84
CA LEU A 62 -9.42 0.79 5.71
C LEU A 62 -8.87 0.29 4.37
N GLU A 63 -9.22 -0.96 3.98
CA GLU A 63 -8.83 -1.53 2.69
C GLU A 63 -9.29 -0.65 1.52
N ASN A 64 -10.57 -0.26 1.52
CA ASN A 64 -11.16 0.55 0.47
C ASN A 64 -10.52 1.94 0.39
N ASN A 65 -10.34 2.62 1.51
CA ASN A 65 -9.75 3.95 1.55
C ASN A 65 -8.31 3.94 1.04
N PHE A 66 -7.50 2.95 1.45
CA PHE A 66 -6.14 2.82 0.95
C PHE A 66 -6.09 2.52 -0.54
N ASN A 67 -6.96 1.63 -1.03
CA ASN A 67 -7.06 1.33 -2.46
C ASN A 67 -7.42 2.59 -3.27
N GLN A 68 -8.41 3.37 -2.80
CA GLN A 68 -8.80 4.63 -3.43
C GLN A 68 -7.67 5.66 -3.47
N LEU A 69 -6.87 5.76 -2.40
CA LEU A 69 -5.69 6.63 -2.38
C LEU A 69 -4.70 6.26 -3.47
N LEU A 70 -4.43 4.97 -3.68
CA LEU A 70 -3.53 4.51 -4.75
C LEU A 70 -4.13 4.68 -6.14
N ASP A 71 -5.42 4.38 -6.31
CA ASP A 71 -6.13 4.53 -7.59
C ASP A 71 -6.21 6.00 -8.05
N GLY A 72 -6.22 6.94 -7.10
CA GLY A 72 -6.16 8.37 -7.39
C GLY A 72 -4.80 8.85 -7.90
N ILE A 73 -3.73 8.07 -7.77
CA ILE A 73 -2.38 8.47 -8.19
C ILE A 73 -2.24 8.28 -9.69
N THR A 74 -2.34 9.38 -10.43
CA THR A 74 -2.07 9.40 -11.88
C THR A 74 -0.63 9.78 -12.15
N LEU A 75 0.13 8.90 -12.81
CA LEU A 75 1.50 9.18 -13.22
C LEU A 75 1.55 9.47 -14.72
N SER A 76 1.96 10.69 -15.07
CA SER A 76 2.23 11.06 -16.45
C SER A 76 3.56 10.46 -16.92
N LYS A 77 3.57 9.86 -18.11
CA LYS A 77 4.82 9.40 -18.77
C LYS A 77 5.76 10.59 -18.94
N LYS A 78 6.89 10.58 -18.22
CA LYS A 78 7.99 11.51 -18.46
C LYS A 78 8.83 11.00 -19.64
N PRO A 79 9.47 11.88 -20.43
CA PRO A 79 10.23 11.48 -21.62
C PRO A 79 11.35 10.46 -21.35
N ASN A 80 11.85 10.39 -20.12
CA ASN A 80 12.94 9.48 -19.71
C ASN A 80 12.45 8.25 -18.93
N ILE A 81 11.14 7.98 -18.89
CA ILE A 81 10.56 6.81 -18.23
C ILE A 81 10.07 5.84 -19.29
N SER A 82 10.61 4.63 -19.30
CA SER A 82 10.13 3.56 -20.17
C SER A 82 8.71 3.15 -19.78
N GLU A 83 7.93 2.68 -20.76
CA GLU A 83 6.57 2.18 -20.50
C GLU A 83 6.58 1.02 -19.52
N GLN A 84 7.57 0.13 -19.62
CA GLN A 84 7.77 -0.97 -18.68
C GLN A 84 7.94 -0.49 -17.24
N ARG A 85 8.63 0.63 -17.03
CA ARG A 85 8.78 1.21 -15.69
C ARG A 85 7.45 1.74 -15.16
N LEU A 86 6.64 2.37 -16.01
CA LEU A 86 5.32 2.85 -15.63
C LEU A 86 4.37 1.68 -15.30
N ASP A 87 4.34 0.65 -16.14
CA ASP A 87 3.60 -0.59 -15.90
C ASP A 87 4.04 -1.27 -14.60
N GLY A 88 5.36 -1.25 -14.34
CA GLY A 88 5.93 -1.69 -13.08
C GLY A 88 5.36 -0.93 -11.88
N VAL A 89 5.24 0.40 -11.96
CA VAL A 89 4.68 1.20 -10.86
C VAL A 89 3.23 0.81 -10.56
N TYR A 90 2.38 0.70 -11.57
CA TYR A 90 0.99 0.27 -11.38
C TYR A 90 0.90 -1.16 -10.84
N THR A 91 1.79 -2.06 -11.29
CA THR A 91 1.91 -3.40 -10.70
C THR A 91 2.33 -3.33 -9.22
N GLY A 92 3.22 -2.40 -8.87
CA GLY A 92 3.60 -2.10 -7.49
C GLY A 92 2.43 -1.62 -6.64
N PHE A 93 1.50 -0.83 -7.19
CA PHE A 93 0.27 -0.45 -6.50
C PHE A 93 -0.63 -1.65 -6.23
N GLU A 94 -0.90 -2.48 -7.24
CA GLU A 94 -1.71 -3.70 -7.06
C GLU A 94 -1.09 -4.66 -6.03
N LYS A 95 0.24 -4.77 -6.02
CA LYS A 95 0.95 -5.54 -4.98
C LYS A 95 0.80 -4.91 -3.59
N SER A 96 0.89 -3.59 -3.50
CA SER A 96 0.73 -2.86 -2.23
C SER A 96 -0.67 -3.03 -1.63
N LYS A 97 -1.73 -3.04 -2.45
CA LYS A 97 -3.10 -3.31 -2.01
C LYS A 97 -3.23 -4.68 -1.35
N LYS A 98 -2.63 -5.72 -1.95
CA LYS A 98 -2.60 -7.08 -1.39
C LYS A 98 -1.84 -7.13 -0.06
N ILE A 99 -0.65 -6.53 0.00
CA ILE A 99 0.15 -6.45 1.23
C ILE A 99 -0.63 -5.71 2.33
N PHE A 100 -1.31 -4.62 1.98
CA PHE A 100 -2.08 -3.84 2.92
C PHE A 100 -3.25 -4.64 3.50
N LYS A 101 -3.99 -5.37 2.66
CA LYS A 101 -5.07 -6.27 3.08
C LYS A 101 -4.60 -7.31 4.11
N GLU A 102 -3.48 -7.97 3.83
CA GLU A 102 -2.88 -8.94 4.75
C GLU A 102 -2.47 -8.25 6.05
N PHE A 103 -1.78 -7.11 5.96
CA PHE A 103 -1.32 -6.33 7.09
C PHE A 103 -2.46 -5.87 8.02
N ILE A 104 -3.57 -5.35 7.49
CA ILE A 104 -4.69 -4.89 8.32
C ILE A 104 -5.45 -6.06 8.94
N THR A 105 -5.56 -7.19 8.25
CA THR A 105 -6.22 -8.40 8.78
C THR A 105 -5.41 -8.95 9.96
N GLU A 106 -4.09 -8.97 9.87
CA GLU A 106 -3.20 -9.36 10.96
C GLU A 106 -3.16 -8.35 12.11
N SER A 107 -3.26 -7.05 11.80
CA SER A 107 -3.18 -5.99 12.80
C SER A 107 -4.47 -5.78 13.59
N PHE A 108 -5.61 -6.17 13.01
CA PHE A 108 -6.94 -6.06 13.60
C PHE A 108 -7.68 -7.40 13.48
N PRO A 109 -7.23 -8.44 14.20
CA PRO A 109 -7.88 -9.74 14.14
C PRO A 109 -9.33 -9.62 14.61
N LEU A 110 -10.26 -10.16 13.81
CA LEU A 110 -11.63 -10.36 14.23
C LEU A 110 -11.60 -11.46 15.30
N GLU A 111 -11.79 -11.13 16.58
CA GLU A 111 -12.02 -12.15 17.59
C GLU A 111 -13.29 -12.91 17.20
N ASN A 112 -13.15 -14.18 16.83
CA ASN A 112 -14.28 -15.09 16.72
C ASN A 112 -14.83 -15.28 18.14
N THR A 113 -15.85 -14.50 18.50
CA THR A 113 -16.66 -14.74 19.69
C THR A 113 -17.69 -15.82 19.38
#